data_AF-A0A0R1VXW1-F1
#
_entry.id   AF-A0A0R1VXW1-F1
#
_cell.length_a   1.000
_cell.length_b   1.000
_cell.length_c   1.000
_cell.angle_alpha   90.00
_cell.angle_beta   90.00
_cell.angle_gamma   90.00
#
_symmetry.space_group_name_H-M   'P 1'
#
loop_
_entity.id
_entity.type
_entity.pdbx_description
1 polymer ?
#
loop_
_entity_poly.entity_id
_entity_poly.type
_entity_poly.pdbx_seq_one_letter_code
_entity_poly.pdbx_strand_id
1 'polypeptide(L)'
;MIVDRIKELAKKNHITIYQLESELNLGHNTIYQWNKRQPSISRVEKIADYFNVSVDYLLGRASEKKLQVELKQNDNVIFTYEGKKISRKDLAIINSILRSNK
;
A
#
# COMPACT_ATOMS: atom_id res chain seq x y z
N MET A 1 3.91 -2.09 -14.22
CA MET A 1 3.13 -1.08 -14.98
C MET A 1 1.95 -0.61 -14.14
N ILE A 2 1.26 0.49 -14.50
CA ILE A 2 0.08 1.00 -13.75
C ILE A 2 -1.00 -0.09 -13.57
N VAL A 3 -1.21 -0.90 -14.61
CA VAL A 3 -2.18 -2.01 -14.62
C VAL A 3 -1.86 -3.06 -13.55
N ASP A 4 -0.58 -3.35 -13.32
CA ASP A 4 -0.17 -4.34 -12.31
C ASP A 4 -0.49 -3.83 -10.90
N ARG A 5 -0.23 -2.54 -10.61
CA ARG A 5 -0.57 -1.93 -9.32
C ARG A 5 -2.07 -1.93 -9.06
N ILE A 6 -2.87 -1.65 -10.07
CA ILE A 6 -4.33 -1.70 -9.97
C ILE A 6 -4.80 -3.13 -9.70
N LYS A 7 -4.21 -4.15 -10.35
CA LYS A 7 -4.51 -5.57 -10.07
C LYS A 7 -4.16 -5.96 -8.64
N GLU A 8 -3.03 -5.51 -8.12
CA GLU A 8 -2.66 -5.76 -6.73
C GLU A 8 -3.63 -5.11 -5.74
N LEU A 9 -4.03 -3.85 -5.98
CA LEU A 9 -5.03 -3.16 -5.16
C LEU A 9 -6.39 -3.85 -5.22
N ALA A 10 -6.85 -4.25 -6.40
CA ALA A 10 -8.10 -4.99 -6.56
C ALA A 10 -8.06 -6.33 -5.79
N LYS A 11 -6.95 -7.08 -5.91
CA LYS A 11 -6.75 -8.33 -5.17
C LYS A 11 -6.75 -8.13 -3.65
N LYS A 12 -6.12 -7.07 -3.15
CA LYS A 12 -6.10 -6.72 -1.71
C LYS A 12 -7.50 -6.35 -1.19
N ASN A 13 -8.34 -5.77 -2.03
CA ASN A 13 -9.71 -5.37 -1.68
C ASN A 13 -10.75 -6.46 -2.03
N HIS A 14 -10.32 -7.65 -2.45
CA HIS A 14 -11.19 -8.76 -2.84
C HIS A 14 -12.20 -8.43 -3.96
N ILE A 15 -11.85 -7.47 -4.83
CA ILE A 15 -12.66 -7.10 -6.00
C ILE A 15 -11.97 -7.52 -7.29
N THR A 16 -12.77 -7.74 -8.32
CA THR A 16 -12.28 -7.98 -9.67
C THR A 16 -12.06 -6.66 -10.41
N ILE A 17 -11.18 -6.67 -11.42
CA ILE A 17 -11.00 -5.52 -12.31
C ILE A 17 -12.30 -5.12 -13.00
N TYR A 18 -13.14 -6.09 -13.35
CA TYR A 18 -14.45 -5.85 -13.96
C TYR A 18 -15.40 -5.11 -13.01
N GLN A 19 -15.44 -5.51 -11.73
CA GLN A 19 -16.23 -4.80 -10.71
C GLN A 19 -15.71 -3.37 -10.51
N LEU A 20 -14.39 -3.19 -10.42
CA LEU A 20 -13.79 -1.85 -10.33
C LEU A 20 -14.18 -0.97 -11.52
N GLU A 21 -14.14 -1.50 -12.75
CA GLU A 21 -14.56 -0.77 -13.94
C GLU A 21 -16.05 -0.40 -13.87
N SER A 22 -16.90 -1.33 -13.43
CA SER A 22 -18.33 -1.09 -13.28
C SER A 22 -18.64 -0.03 -12.22
N GLU A 23 -18.00 -0.09 -11.06
CA GLU A 23 -18.21 0.87 -9.97
C GLU A 23 -17.74 2.28 -10.34
N LEU A 24 -16.67 2.38 -11.12
CA LEU A 24 -16.11 3.67 -11.58
C LEU A 24 -16.75 4.20 -12.87
N ASN A 25 -17.77 3.51 -13.41
CA ASN A 25 -18.36 3.79 -14.72
C ASN A 25 -17.29 3.91 -15.83
N LEU A 26 -16.30 3.04 -15.78
CA LEU A 26 -15.31 2.86 -16.83
C LEU A 26 -15.83 1.82 -17.82
N GLY A 27 -15.55 2.04 -19.11
CA GLY A 27 -15.90 1.04 -20.12
C GLY A 27 -15.20 -0.29 -19.84
N HIS A 28 -15.84 -1.40 -20.21
CA HIS A 28 -15.25 -2.72 -20.02
C HIS A 28 -13.88 -2.82 -20.68
N ASN A 29 -12.93 -3.47 -19.99
CA ASN A 29 -11.57 -3.70 -20.46
C ASN A 29 -10.75 -2.40 -20.65
N THR A 30 -11.19 -1.27 -20.09
CA THR A 30 -10.46 0.00 -20.13
C THR A 30 -9.11 -0.12 -19.45
N ILE A 31 -9.05 -0.75 -18.29
CA ILE A 31 -7.82 -0.85 -17.48
C ILE A 31 -6.78 -1.71 -18.20
N TYR A 32 -7.18 -2.82 -18.82
CA TYR A 32 -6.27 -3.67 -19.60
C TYR A 32 -5.73 -2.97 -20.86
N GLN A 33 -6.52 -2.07 -21.48
CA GLN A 33 -6.06 -1.28 -22.60
C GLN A 33 -4.92 -0.32 -22.21
N TRP A 34 -4.76 0.00 -20.93
CA TRP A 34 -3.70 0.90 -20.47
C TRP A 34 -2.29 0.32 -20.58
N ASN A 35 -2.16 -0.97 -20.90
CA ASN A 35 -0.89 -1.57 -21.31
C ASN A 35 -0.46 -1.15 -22.72
N LYS A 36 -1.42 -0.73 -23.57
CA LYS A 36 -1.18 -0.35 -24.98
C LYS A 36 -1.46 1.13 -25.24
N ARG A 37 -2.28 1.78 -24.40
CA ARG A 37 -2.74 3.15 -24.57
C ARG A 37 -2.52 3.93 -23.28
N GLN A 38 -2.25 5.22 -23.40
CA GLN A 38 -2.04 6.04 -22.21
C GLN A 38 -3.39 6.40 -21.56
N PRO A 39 -3.56 6.17 -20.25
CA PRO A 39 -4.76 6.60 -19.54
C PRO A 39 -4.88 8.12 -19.49
N SER A 40 -6.12 8.61 -19.42
CA SER A 40 -6.37 10.02 -19.08
C SER A 40 -6.20 10.24 -17.58
N ILE A 41 -5.60 11.38 -17.19
CA ILE A 41 -5.40 11.76 -15.77
C ILE A 41 -6.68 11.55 -14.95
N SER A 42 -7.83 12.05 -15.43
CA SER A 42 -9.11 11.94 -14.73
C SER A 42 -9.53 10.49 -14.41
N ARG A 43 -9.16 9.51 -15.24
CA ARG A 43 -9.47 8.10 -14.95
C ARG A 43 -8.51 7.51 -13.92
N VAL A 44 -7.24 7.95 -13.94
CA VAL A 44 -6.25 7.53 -12.95
C VAL A 44 -6.61 8.10 -11.58
N GLU A 45 -7.03 9.37 -11.51
CA GLU A 45 -7.51 10.02 -10.30
C GLU A 45 -8.69 9.27 -9.68
N LYS A 46 -9.72 8.93 -10.47
CA LYS A 46 -10.86 8.13 -9.97
C LYS A 46 -10.45 6.81 -9.30
N ILE A 47 -9.48 6.11 -9.87
CA ILE A 47 -8.98 4.86 -9.29
C ILE A 47 -8.15 5.14 -8.03
N ALA A 48 -7.37 6.21 -8.04
CA ALA A 48 -6.57 6.63 -6.89
C ALA A 48 -7.48 6.97 -5.70
N ASP A 49 -8.54 7.75 -5.94
CA ASP A 49 -9.54 8.13 -4.95
C ASP A 49 -10.31 6.91 -4.42
N TYR A 50 -10.70 5.99 -5.30
CA TYR A 50 -11.41 4.76 -4.93
C TYR A 50 -10.60 3.90 -3.95
N PHE A 51 -9.29 3.73 -4.21
CA PHE A 51 -8.40 2.96 -3.34
C PHE A 51 -7.77 3.82 -2.23
N ASN A 52 -8.10 5.10 -2.14
CA ASN A 52 -7.52 6.07 -1.22
C ASN A 52 -5.97 6.06 -1.25
N VAL A 53 -5.41 6.05 -2.45
CA VAL A 53 -3.96 6.11 -2.73
C VAL A 53 -3.63 7.34 -3.56
N SER A 54 -2.36 7.74 -3.63
CA SER A 54 -1.96 8.83 -4.51
C SER A 54 -1.85 8.38 -5.98
N VAL A 55 -2.04 9.31 -6.91
CA VAL A 55 -1.78 9.06 -8.35
C VAL A 55 -0.32 8.62 -8.57
N ASP A 56 0.65 9.20 -7.85
CA ASP A 56 2.05 8.77 -7.88
C ASP A 56 2.25 7.32 -7.42
N TYR A 57 1.43 6.84 -6.48
CA TYR A 57 1.41 5.43 -6.10
C TYR A 57 0.90 4.55 -7.23
N LEU A 58 -0.06 4.96 -8.05
CA LEU A 58 -0.46 4.17 -9.22
C LEU A 58 0.61 4.20 -10.33
N LEU A 59 1.32 5.32 -10.48
CA LEU A 59 2.23 5.57 -11.60
C LEU A 59 3.61 4.95 -11.51
N GLY A 60 4.00 4.35 -10.38
CA GLY A 60 5.39 3.90 -10.22
C GLY A 60 6.27 4.85 -9.42
N ARG A 61 5.83 6.10 -9.22
CA ARG A 61 6.67 7.23 -8.82
C ARG A 61 6.85 7.38 -7.33
N ALA A 62 5.91 6.86 -6.55
CA ALA A 62 6.20 6.54 -5.17
C ALA A 62 7.30 5.47 -5.20
N SER A 63 8.56 5.91 -5.01
CA SER A 63 9.62 5.09 -4.43
C SER A 63 8.93 4.23 -3.39
N GLU A 64 9.11 2.92 -3.48
CA GLU A 64 8.86 2.06 -2.33
C GLU A 64 9.69 2.67 -1.20
N LYS A 65 9.06 3.54 -0.40
CA LYS A 65 9.45 3.71 0.98
C LYS A 65 9.22 2.32 1.52
N LYS A 66 10.25 1.47 1.39
CA LYS A 66 10.53 0.45 2.39
C LYS A 66 10.19 1.17 3.68
N LEU A 67 9.15 0.71 4.38
CA LEU A 67 8.99 1.06 5.77
C LEU A 67 10.29 0.58 6.42
N GLN A 68 11.32 1.43 6.40
CA GLN A 68 12.36 1.40 7.37
C GLN A 68 11.63 1.84 8.61
N VAL A 69 11.09 0.86 9.33
CA VAL A 69 10.74 1.03 10.73
C VAL A 69 12.08 1.26 11.42
N GLU A 70 12.58 2.49 11.35
CA GLU A 70 13.60 2.92 12.29
C GLU A 70 12.89 2.96 13.63
N LEU A 71 13.22 2.03 14.51
CA LEU A 71 12.91 2.14 15.94
C LEU A 71 13.73 3.31 16.50
N LYS A 72 13.37 4.53 16.14
CA LYS A 72 13.86 5.72 16.83
C LYS A 72 13.26 5.65 18.21
N GLN A 73 14.13 5.63 19.23
CA GLN A 73 13.75 5.83 20.62
C GLN A 73 13.19 7.26 20.75
N ASN A 74 11.96 7.46 20.31
CA ASN A 74 11.20 8.65 20.66
C ASN A 74 10.46 8.27 21.93
N ASP A 75 10.72 8.97 23.03
CA ASP A 75 10.06 8.73 24.33
C ASP A 75 8.52 8.85 24.26
N ASN A 76 7.96 9.35 23.15
CA ASN A 76 6.52 9.47 22.89
C ASN A 76 5.85 8.20 22.30
N VAL A 77 6.58 7.15 21.93
CA VAL A 77 5.98 5.92 21.39
C VAL A 77 5.86 4.86 22.49
N ILE A 78 4.64 4.62 22.94
CA ILE A 78 4.35 3.54 23.90
C ILE A 78 4.22 2.23 23.12
N PHE A 79 5.20 1.35 23.30
CA PHE A 79 5.12 -0.01 22.77
C PHE A 79 4.23 -0.86 23.67
N THR A 80 3.20 -1.48 23.09
CA THR A 80 2.30 -2.40 23.78
C THR A 80 2.25 -3.75 23.09
N TYR A 81 2.24 -4.84 23.87
CA TYR A 81 1.98 -6.20 23.40
C TYR A 81 0.80 -6.75 24.21
N GLU A 82 -0.21 -7.25 23.51
CA GLU A 82 -1.49 -7.69 24.12
C GLU A 82 -2.11 -6.65 25.05
N GLY A 83 -2.02 -5.36 24.67
CA GLY A 83 -2.55 -4.24 25.46
C GLY A 83 -1.74 -3.89 26.71
N LYS A 84 -0.65 -4.61 27.02
CA LYS A 84 0.26 -4.29 28.13
C LYS A 84 1.45 -3.49 27.62
N LYS A 85 1.84 -2.45 28.37
CA LYS A 85 3.07 -1.68 28.08
C LYS A 85 4.27 -2.59 28.22
N ILE A 86 5.07 -2.66 27.17
CA ILE A 86 6.30 -3.44 27.13
C ILE A 86 7.39 -2.65 27.85
N SER A 87 8.12 -3.28 28.77
CA SER A 87 9.23 -2.64 29.48
C SER A 87 10.44 -2.44 28.55
N ARG A 88 11.31 -1.48 28.90
CA ARG A 88 12.58 -1.24 28.18
C ARG A 88 13.47 -2.50 28.10
N LYS A 89 13.44 -3.35 29.13
CA LYS A 89 14.17 -4.63 29.13
C LYS A 89 13.62 -5.60 28.09
N ASP A 90 12.30 -5.74 28.02
CA ASP A 90 11.65 -6.68 27.09
C ASP A 90 11.82 -6.23 25.63
N LEU A 91 11.79 -4.91 25.39
CA LEU A 91 12.15 -4.33 24.09
C LEU A 91 13.57 -4.68 23.64
N ALA A 92 14.54 -4.74 24.58
CA ALA A 92 15.91 -5.13 24.25
C ALA A 92 15.98 -6.60 23.81
N ILE A 93 15.20 -7.48 24.45
CA ILE A 93 15.09 -8.90 24.09
C ILE A 93 14.49 -9.04 22.69
N ILE A 94 13.38 -8.35 22.42
CA ILE A 94 12.72 -8.35 21.10
C ILE A 94 13.70 -7.90 20.01
N ASN A 95 14.45 -6.81 20.26
CA ASN A 95 15.46 -6.32 19.31
C ASN A 95 16.59 -7.32 19.07
N SER A 96 17.02 -8.05 20.10
CA SER A 96 18.06 -9.09 19.97
C SER A 96 17.58 -10.24 19.10
N ILE A 97 16.32 -10.68 19.25
CA ILE A 97 15.71 -11.75 18.45
C ILE A 97 15.59 -11.33 16.99
N LEU A 98 15.10 -10.11 16.74
CA LEU A 98 14.92 -9.59 15.37
C LEU A 98 16.25 -9.43 14.62
N ARG A 99 17.34 -9.07 15.33
CA ARG A 99 18.68 -8.94 14.72
C ARG A 99 19.35 -10.28 14.48
N SER A 100 19.09 -11.28 15.32
CA SER A 100 19.67 -12.62 15.16
C SER A 100 19.07 -13.40 13.98
N ASN A 101 17.91 -12.98 13.48
CA ASN A 101 17.15 -13.67 12.44
C ASN A 101 17.30 -13.01 11.05
N LYS A 102 18.40 -12.27 10.86
CA LYS A 102 18.71 -11.50 9.65
C LYS A 102 20.01 -11.99 9.01
#